data_AF-A0A1H8VQR8-F1
#
_entry.id   AF-A0A1H8VQR8-F1
#
_cell.length_a   1.000
_cell.length_b   1.000
_cell.length_c   1.000
_cell.angle_alpha   90.00
_cell.angle_beta   90.00
_cell.angle_gamma   90.00
#
_symmetry.space_group_name_H-M   'P 1'
#
loop_
_entity.id
_entity.type
_entity.pdbx_description
1 polymer ?
#
loop_
_entity_poly.entity_id
_entity_poly.type
_entity_poly.pdbx_seq_one_letter_code
_entity_poly.pdbx_strand_id
1 'polypeptide(L)'
;MVRDRDGSLMRRVGIMILGMALAVVPAFAVADADAEREALSRLVYELEALEPLIDEAEAQSDPDQRIRMEYDWLRRDLERVRSGIRDHIEAPRRQPRPATPREIEPLRGDYRR
;
A
#
# COMPACT_ATOMS: atom_id res chain seq x y z
N MET A 1 -63.16 -21.44 2.40
CA MET A 1 -62.20 -20.75 1.51
C MET A 1 -61.23 -19.93 2.38
N VAL A 2 -60.32 -20.62 3.07
CA VAL A 2 -59.36 -19.99 4.01
C VAL A 2 -58.06 -20.79 3.96
N ARG A 3 -57.15 -20.45 3.05
CA ARG A 3 -55.75 -20.90 3.13
C ARG A 3 -54.87 -20.16 2.12
N ASP A 4 -54.56 -18.89 2.34
CA ASP A 4 -53.55 -18.19 1.51
C ASP A 4 -52.88 -16.97 2.18
N ARG A 5 -52.88 -16.89 3.52
CA ARG A 5 -52.21 -15.77 4.23
C ARG A 5 -50.79 -16.09 4.71
N ASP A 6 -50.46 -17.36 4.96
CA ASP A 6 -49.20 -17.75 5.60
C ASP A 6 -48.00 -17.83 4.64
N GLY A 7 -48.22 -18.27 3.39
CA GLY A 7 -47.16 -18.37 2.38
C GLY A 7 -46.61 -17.02 1.90
N SER A 8 -47.44 -15.97 1.97
CA SER A 8 -47.06 -14.59 1.64
C SER A 8 -46.05 -14.01 2.65
N LEU A 9 -46.26 -14.28 3.94
CA LEU A 9 -45.42 -13.80 5.03
C LEU A 9 -44.04 -14.47 5.02
N MET A 10 -43.98 -15.80 4.83
CA MET A 10 -42.71 -16.53 4.75
C MET A 10 -41.89 -16.13 3.53
N ARG A 11 -42.54 -15.84 2.40
CA ARG A 11 -41.86 -15.35 1.18
C ARG A 11 -41.29 -13.94 1.38
N ARG A 12 -42.01 -13.06 2.08
CA ARG A 12 -41.54 -11.70 2.42
C ARG A 12 -40.37 -11.73 3.41
N VAL A 13 -40.44 -12.59 4.44
CA VAL A 13 -39.33 -12.78 5.39
C VAL A 13 -38.10 -13.35 4.69
N GLY A 14 -38.27 -14.35 3.81
CA GLY A 14 -37.18 -14.88 2.99
C GLY A 14 -36.52 -13.83 2.09
N ILE A 15 -37.32 -12.94 1.48
CA ILE A 15 -36.81 -11.83 0.65
C ILE A 15 -36.07 -10.79 1.51
N MET A 16 -36.53 -10.49 2.74
CA MET A 16 -35.84 -9.56 3.64
C MET A 16 -34.50 -10.13 4.13
N ILE A 17 -34.42 -11.42 4.46
CA ILE A 17 -33.18 -12.08 4.87
C ILE A 17 -32.19 -12.13 3.68
N LEU A 18 -32.67 -12.44 2.48
CA LEU A 18 -31.85 -12.45 1.27
C LEU A 18 -31.33 -11.05 0.89
N GLY A 19 -32.14 -10.01 1.07
CA GLY A 19 -31.74 -8.62 0.86
C GLY A 19 -30.75 -8.10 1.91
N MET A 20 -30.87 -8.55 3.16
CA MET A 20 -29.92 -8.22 4.23
C MET A 20 -28.57 -8.89 4.02
N ALA A 21 -28.53 -10.14 3.57
CA ALA A 21 -27.28 -10.85 3.24
C ALA A 21 -26.52 -10.20 2.06
N LEU A 22 -27.23 -9.57 1.11
CA LEU A 22 -26.62 -8.86 -0.02
C LEU A 22 -26.07 -7.47 0.36
N ALA A 23 -26.42 -6.94 1.54
CA ALA A 23 -25.97 -5.64 2.03
C ALA A 23 -24.71 -5.71 2.92
N VAL A 24 -24.17 -6.91 3.21
CA VAL A 24 -23.05 -7.11 4.17
C VAL A 24 -21.65 -6.96 3.53
N VAL A 25 -21.53 -6.58 2.26
CA VAL A 25 -20.20 -6.27 1.67
C VAL A 25 -20.23 -4.82 1.17
N PRO A 26 -19.46 -3.90 1.81
CA PRO A 26 -17.99 -3.95 1.76
C PRO A 26 -17.26 -3.57 3.06
N ALA A 27 -17.76 -3.92 4.25
CA ALA A 27 -17.05 -3.58 5.50
C ALA A 27 -15.65 -4.24 5.58
N PHE A 28 -15.54 -5.51 5.15
CA PHE A 28 -14.26 -6.23 5.11
C PHE A 28 -13.27 -5.65 4.09
N ALA A 29 -13.75 -5.32 2.87
CA ALA A 29 -12.90 -4.75 1.83
C ALA A 29 -12.38 -3.34 2.16
N VAL A 30 -13.12 -2.57 2.96
CA VAL A 30 -12.65 -1.28 3.48
C VAL A 30 -11.62 -1.49 4.59
N ALA A 31 -11.87 -2.42 5.53
CA ALA A 31 -10.95 -2.74 6.61
C ALA A 31 -9.59 -3.28 6.12
N ASP A 32 -9.59 -4.17 5.12
CA ASP A 32 -8.35 -4.71 4.53
C ASP A 32 -7.50 -3.61 3.88
N ALA A 33 -8.15 -2.69 3.17
CA ALA A 33 -7.46 -1.60 2.48
C ALA A 33 -6.97 -0.49 3.44
N ASP A 34 -7.57 -0.37 4.62
CA ASP A 34 -7.09 0.51 5.68
C ASP A 34 -5.92 -0.14 6.44
N ALA A 35 -5.97 -1.46 6.67
CA ALA A 35 -4.85 -2.23 7.23
C ALA A 35 -3.61 -2.21 6.30
N GLU A 36 -3.81 -2.35 4.98
CA GLU A 36 -2.73 -2.20 3.99
C GLU A 36 -2.10 -0.80 4.07
N ARG A 37 -2.92 0.26 4.11
CA ARG A 37 -2.44 1.64 4.21
C ARG A 37 -1.65 1.89 5.48
N GLU A 38 -2.09 1.33 6.60
CA GLU A 38 -1.37 1.40 7.88
C GLU A 38 -0.01 0.70 7.78
N ALA A 39 0.03 -0.52 7.22
CA ALA A 39 1.26 -1.27 7.04
C ALA A 39 2.25 -0.54 6.12
N LEU A 40 1.78 0.05 5.02
CA LEU A 40 2.62 0.83 4.11
C LEU A 40 3.10 2.15 4.74
N SER A 41 2.26 2.81 5.54
CA SER A 41 2.66 4.02 6.28
C SER A 41 3.74 3.71 7.29
N ARG A 42 3.63 2.57 7.98
CA ARG A 42 4.69 2.06 8.85
C ARG A 42 5.96 1.76 8.05
N LEU A 43 5.87 1.10 6.91
CA LEU A 43 7.04 0.81 6.06
C LEU A 43 7.79 2.09 5.69
N VAL A 44 7.09 3.16 5.31
CA VAL A 44 7.71 4.47 5.01
C VAL A 44 8.46 5.03 6.22
N TYR A 45 7.85 4.96 7.41
CA TYR A 45 8.48 5.40 8.65
C TYR A 45 9.74 4.59 8.98
N GLU A 46 9.68 3.27 8.86
CA GLU A 46 10.84 2.39 9.13
C GLU A 46 11.98 2.67 8.13
N LEU A 47 11.67 2.92 6.84
CA LEU A 47 12.67 3.31 5.83
C LEU A 47 13.33 4.65 6.16
N GLU A 48 12.58 5.61 6.71
CA GLU A 48 13.12 6.88 7.17
C GLU A 48 14.00 6.73 8.42
N ALA A 49 13.65 5.81 9.31
CA ALA A 49 14.46 5.47 10.47
C ALA A 49 15.81 4.81 10.10
N LEU A 50 16.03 4.42 8.84
CA LEU A 50 17.32 3.91 8.38
C LEU A 50 18.36 5.00 8.14
N GLU A 51 17.99 6.28 8.00
CA GLU A 51 18.96 7.33 7.66
C GLU A 51 20.14 7.44 8.64
N PRO A 52 19.94 7.39 9.98
CA PRO A 52 21.06 7.40 10.91
C PRO A 52 22.01 6.20 10.75
N LEU A 53 21.50 5.03 10.31
CA LEU A 53 22.34 3.85 10.07
C LEU A 53 23.20 4.01 8.81
N ILE A 54 22.70 4.74 7.82
CA ILE A 54 23.46 5.08 6.61
C ILE A 54 24.57 6.06 6.97
N ASP A 55 24.28 7.06 7.80
CA ASP A 55 25.27 8.03 8.27
C ASP A 55 26.35 7.37 9.11
N GLU A 56 25.97 6.46 10.02
CA GLU A 56 26.91 5.66 10.80
C GLU A 56 27.81 4.80 9.90
N ALA A 57 27.24 4.12 8.91
CA ALA A 57 28.00 3.30 7.97
C ALA A 57 28.95 4.13 7.10
N GLU A 58 28.53 5.31 6.65
CA GLU A 58 29.37 6.22 5.87
C GLU A 58 30.54 6.76 6.72
N ALA A 59 30.28 7.12 7.98
CA ALA A 59 31.30 7.58 8.92
C ALA A 59 32.34 6.50 9.26
N GLN A 60 31.93 5.23 9.25
CA GLN A 60 32.82 4.07 9.48
C GLN A 60 33.50 3.57 8.20
N SER A 61 33.21 4.16 7.03
CA SER A 61 33.76 3.70 5.77
C SER A 61 35.27 3.97 5.65
N ASP A 62 36.00 3.00 5.12
CA ASP A 62 37.44 3.12 4.87
C ASP A 62 37.68 3.92 3.59
N PRO A 63 38.36 5.09 3.65
CA PRO A 63 38.63 5.91 2.47
C PRO A 63 39.58 5.26 1.47
N ASP A 64 40.40 4.28 1.90
CA ASP A 64 41.40 3.61 1.08
C ASP A 64 40.88 2.35 0.38
N GLN A 65 39.60 2.00 0.59
CA GLN A 65 38.96 0.89 -0.12
C GLN A 65 38.87 1.15 -1.63
N ARG A 66 39.34 0.18 -2.42
CA ARG A 66 39.33 0.25 -3.90
C ARG A 66 37.94 0.30 -4.52
N ILE A 67 36.94 -0.25 -3.83
CA ILE A 67 35.54 -0.20 -4.26
C ILE A 67 34.75 0.33 -3.07
N ARG A 68 34.12 1.48 -3.26
CA ARG A 68 33.44 2.25 -2.21
C ARG A 68 31.95 2.18 -2.41
N MET A 69 31.23 2.27 -1.29
CA MET A 69 29.79 2.40 -1.29
C MET A 69 29.41 3.86 -1.56
N GLU A 70 28.57 4.09 -2.58
CA GLU A 70 28.01 5.41 -2.89
C GLU A 70 26.77 5.66 -2.04
N TYR A 71 26.95 6.18 -0.84
CA TYR A 71 25.87 6.42 0.12
C TYR A 71 24.82 7.41 -0.43
N ASP A 72 25.23 8.43 -1.19
CA ASP A 72 24.31 9.34 -1.88
C ASP A 72 23.42 8.66 -2.93
N TRP A 73 23.87 7.55 -3.49
CA TRP A 73 23.09 6.77 -4.45
C TRP A 73 22.06 5.92 -3.71
N LEU A 74 22.46 5.30 -2.60
CA LEU A 74 21.56 4.58 -1.73
C LEU A 74 20.46 5.50 -1.18
N ARG A 75 20.81 6.68 -0.65
CA ARG A 75 19.84 7.66 -0.11
C ARG A 75 18.79 8.05 -1.15
N ARG A 76 19.21 8.32 -2.39
CA ARG A 76 18.29 8.66 -3.49
C ARG A 76 17.36 7.51 -3.86
N ASP A 77 17.85 6.28 -3.87
CA ASP A 77 17.02 5.12 -4.16
C ASP A 77 16.02 4.83 -3.03
N LEU A 78 16.42 4.99 -1.77
CA LEU A 78 15.50 4.89 -0.63
C LEU A 78 14.42 5.99 -0.67
N GLU A 79 14.79 7.23 -1.02
CA GLU A 79 13.81 8.29 -1.23
C GLU A 79 12.83 7.96 -2.35
N ARG A 80 13.32 7.40 -3.47
CA ARG A 80 12.44 6.97 -4.57
C ARG A 80 11.46 5.88 -4.12
N VAL A 81 11.92 4.92 -3.30
CA VAL A 81 11.04 3.89 -2.73
C VAL A 81 10.01 4.51 -1.79
N ARG A 82 10.41 5.39 -0.86
CA ARG A 82 9.49 6.10 0.05
C ARG A 82 8.45 6.90 -0.72
N SER A 83 8.86 7.66 -1.73
CA SER A 83 7.97 8.43 -2.59
C SER A 83 6.99 7.54 -3.34
N GLY A 84 7.44 6.43 -3.91
CA GLY A 84 6.56 5.49 -4.63
C GLY A 84 5.48 4.87 -3.72
N ILE A 85 5.82 4.58 -2.47
CA ILE A 85 4.86 4.08 -1.47
C ILE A 85 3.88 5.18 -1.04
N ARG A 86 4.36 6.41 -0.77
CA ARG A 86 3.50 7.56 -0.42
C ARG A 86 2.52 7.88 -1.56
N ASP A 87 2.99 7.92 -2.79
CA ASP A 87 2.15 8.08 -3.99
C ASP A 87 1.05 7.02 -4.07
N HIS A 88 1.37 5.77 -3.73
CA HIS A 88 0.40 4.67 -3.71
C HIS A 88 -0.65 4.87 -2.61
N ILE A 89 -0.22 5.22 -1.40
CA ILE A 89 -1.10 5.53 -0.26
C ILE A 89 -2.07 6.68 -0.59
N GLU A 90 -1.60 7.69 -1.33
CA GLU A 90 -2.34 8.91 -1.66
C GLU A 90 -3.23 8.76 -2.92
N ALA A 91 -2.93 7.80 -3.79
CA ALA A 91 -3.65 7.61 -5.05
C ALA A 91 -5.17 7.39 -4.82
N PRO A 92 -6.05 8.18 -5.47
CA PRO A 92 -7.49 7.98 -5.34
C PRO A 92 -7.90 6.60 -5.90
N ARG A 93 -8.45 5.73 -5.05
CA ARG A 93 -8.82 4.34 -5.40
C ARG A 93 -9.77 4.20 -6.61
N ARG A 94 -10.46 5.26 -7.03
CA ARG A 94 -11.43 5.26 -8.16
C ARG A 94 -10.94 5.96 -9.42
N GLN A 95 -9.75 6.56 -9.43
CA GLN A 95 -9.26 7.22 -10.64
C GLN A 95 -8.57 6.19 -11.53
N PRO A 96 -8.97 6.08 -12.81
CA PRO A 96 -8.20 5.34 -13.79
C PRO A 96 -6.77 5.87 -13.79
N ARG A 97 -5.78 4.97 -13.70
CA ARG A 97 -4.39 5.37 -13.94
C ARG A 97 -4.34 6.08 -15.30
N PRO A 98 -3.69 7.25 -15.41
CA PRO A 98 -3.60 7.96 -16.67
C PRO A 98 -3.13 7.02 -17.79
N ALA A 99 -3.72 7.17 -18.98
CA ALA A 99 -3.43 6.29 -20.12
C ALA A 99 -1.97 6.38 -20.59
N THR A 100 -1.27 7.44 -20.22
CA THR A 100 0.18 7.59 -20.37
C THR A 100 0.91 6.88 -19.23
N PRO A 101 1.77 5.88 -19.51
CA PRO A 101 2.68 5.34 -18.52
C PRO A 101 3.51 6.48 -17.93
N ARG A 102 3.64 6.53 -16.60
CA ARG A 102 4.65 7.40 -15.98
C ARG A 102 6.02 6.83 -16.30
N GLU A 103 6.96 7.69 -16.66
CA GLU A 103 8.36 7.31 -16.72
C GLU A 103 8.83 7.04 -15.29
N ILE A 104 9.19 5.78 -15.02
CA ILE A 104 9.70 5.36 -13.72
C ILE A 104 11.20 5.25 -13.86
N GLU A 105 11.93 6.16 -13.22
CA GLU A 105 13.38 6.06 -13.15
C GLU A 105 13.73 4.79 -12.33
N PRO A 106 14.55 3.88 -12.87
CA PRO A 106 14.91 2.67 -12.16
C PRO A 106 15.72 3.01 -10.91
N LEU A 107 15.62 2.13 -9.91
CA LEU A 107 16.63 2.11 -8.85
C LEU A 107 17.98 1.79 -9.49
N ARG A 108 19.03 2.48 -9.06
CA ARG A 108 20.39 2.24 -9.52
C ARG A 108 20.80 0.81 -9.19
N GLY A 109 20.63 0.43 -7.92
CA GLY A 109 20.97 -0.90 -7.42
C GLY A 109 22.48 -1.25 -7.45
N ASP A 110 23.31 -0.48 -8.17
CA ASP A 110 24.76 -0.61 -8.23
C ASP A 110 25.46 0.48 -7.39
N TYR A 111 25.40 0.35 -6.07
CA TYR A 111 25.98 1.36 -5.17
C TYR A 111 27.51 1.29 -5.06
N ARG A 112 28.21 0.78 -6.06
CA ARG A 112 29.66 0.55 -6.03
C ARG A 112 30.34 1.53 -6.98
N ARG A 113 31.30 2.29 -6.47
CA ARG A 113 32.22 3.12 -7.26
C ARG A 113 33.67 2.75 -7.00
#